data_AF-A0A2J0Q7C4-F1
#
_entry.id   AF-A0A2J0Q7C4-F1
#
_cell.length_a   1.000
_cell.length_b   1.000
_cell.length_c   1.000
_cell.angle_alpha   90.00
_cell.angle_beta   90.00
_cell.angle_gamma   90.00
#
_symmetry.space_group_name_H-M   'P 1'
#
loop_
_entity.id
_entity.type
_entity.pdbx_description
1 polymer ?
#
loop_
_entity_poly.entity_id
_entity_poly.type
_entity_poly.pdbx_seq_one_letter_code
_entity_poly.pdbx_strand_id
1 'polypeptide(L)'
;MNNSFKIKILVLAILTLGVGWLALDRFYFGQRKLPKGDSVPLEEFIEQNNKNAGGGSDAQNTLRNGSDFQTSRQIFVTDGVKHSVPLDEILSGGPSKDGIPSIDNPKFISPNEVDYLTDEDVGQGLCNGDDCRFYPYQILVWHEIVNDTVGGKPALVTYCPLCFTGIVFDPVVGGKHFDFGTSGRLWKSNLVMYNRSEGEDNESLWSQVLGEAIVGPHTGIKLKIIRSDTVKYGDWKKLHPDTRVLSRDTGHFRTYGRDPYGDYYTSSQVGFGADFNDDQLHPKAYVVGIEINGQFKAYNVESLKVGTTNDSFANKEIIITKSGKDEISIIANSDELPFIGGFWFSWLVAHPKTELFQ
;
A
#
# COMPACT_ATOMS: atom_id res chain seq x y z
N MET A 1 -14.87 -2.21 57.99
CA MET A 1 -15.14 -2.27 56.52
C MET A 1 -15.65 -3.65 56.16
N ASN A 2 -16.85 -3.72 55.57
CA ASN A 2 -17.61 -4.95 55.31
C ASN A 2 -16.94 -5.83 54.21
N ASN A 3 -16.87 -7.15 54.40
CA ASN A 3 -16.17 -8.07 53.47
C ASN A 3 -16.68 -7.99 52.03
N SER A 4 -17.97 -7.72 51.84
CA SER A 4 -18.58 -7.50 50.52
C SER A 4 -17.98 -6.31 49.76
N PHE A 5 -17.57 -5.25 50.48
CA PHE A 5 -16.97 -4.05 49.87
C PHE A 5 -15.53 -4.30 49.39
N LYS A 6 -14.76 -5.09 50.16
CA LYS A 6 -13.40 -5.48 49.76
C LYS A 6 -13.39 -6.37 48.52
N ILE A 7 -14.35 -7.29 48.39
CA ILE A 7 -14.48 -8.18 47.21
C ILE A 7 -14.82 -7.37 45.96
N LYS A 8 -15.73 -6.38 46.05
CA LYS A 8 -16.09 -5.53 44.90
C LYS A 8 -14.92 -4.66 44.42
N ILE A 9 -14.11 -4.12 45.33
CA ILE A 9 -12.90 -3.35 44.97
C ILE A 9 -11.85 -4.26 44.30
N LEU A 10 -11.66 -5.48 44.81
CA LEU A 10 -10.71 -6.43 44.24
C LEU A 10 -11.10 -6.85 42.81
N VAL A 11 -12.38 -7.13 42.57
CA VAL A 11 -12.89 -7.49 41.23
C VAL A 11 -12.77 -6.31 40.26
N LEU A 12 -13.06 -5.08 40.70
CA LEU A 12 -12.91 -3.89 39.86
C LEU A 12 -11.44 -3.62 39.52
N ALA A 13 -10.52 -3.80 40.48
CA ALA A 13 -9.08 -3.64 40.26
C ALA A 13 -8.52 -4.71 39.31
N ILE A 14 -8.99 -5.96 39.38
CA ILE A 14 -8.60 -7.03 38.44
C ILE A 14 -9.15 -6.75 37.04
N LEU A 15 -10.38 -6.24 36.93
CA LEU A 15 -10.95 -5.84 35.63
C LEU A 15 -10.21 -4.65 35.01
N THR A 16 -9.86 -3.62 35.79
CA THR A 16 -9.11 -2.46 35.27
C THR A 16 -7.65 -2.80 34.95
N LEU A 17 -7.01 -3.67 35.74
CA LEU A 17 -5.68 -4.20 35.44
C LEU A 17 -5.70 -5.16 34.25
N GLY A 18 -6.75 -5.97 34.09
CA GLY A 18 -6.92 -6.89 32.96
C GLY A 18 -7.23 -6.16 31.65
N VAL A 19 -8.10 -5.15 31.67
CA VAL A 19 -8.37 -4.28 30.51
C VAL A 19 -7.16 -3.39 30.22
N GLY A 20 -6.47 -2.89 31.25
CA GLY A 20 -5.23 -2.14 31.11
C GLY A 20 -4.10 -2.98 30.52
N TRP A 21 -3.94 -4.23 30.97
CA TRP A 21 -2.97 -5.18 30.41
C TRP A 21 -3.33 -5.56 28.98
N LEU A 22 -4.59 -5.91 28.67
CA LEU A 22 -5.01 -6.24 27.30
C LEU A 22 -4.86 -5.06 26.34
N ALA A 23 -5.10 -3.84 26.82
CA ALA A 23 -4.85 -2.61 26.05
C ALA A 23 -3.33 -2.37 25.85
N LEU A 24 -2.51 -2.53 26.89
CA LEU A 24 -1.05 -2.45 26.82
C LEU A 24 -0.44 -3.55 25.93
N ASP A 25 -0.99 -4.76 25.96
CA ASP A 25 -0.53 -5.91 25.17
C ASP A 25 -0.85 -5.69 23.69
N ARG A 26 -2.06 -5.22 23.35
CA ARG A 26 -2.36 -4.80 21.98
C ARG A 26 -1.52 -3.60 21.51
N PHE A 27 -1.21 -2.66 22.40
CA PHE A 27 -0.47 -1.44 22.07
C PHE A 27 1.05 -1.68 21.92
N TYR A 28 1.64 -2.63 22.65
CA TYR A 28 3.08 -2.93 22.60
C TYR A 28 3.43 -4.25 21.88
N PHE A 29 2.52 -5.23 21.83
CA PHE A 29 2.79 -6.59 21.33
C PHE A 29 1.94 -7.03 20.13
N GLY A 30 1.06 -6.16 19.59
CA GLY A 30 0.17 -6.50 18.47
C GLY A 30 0.82 -6.61 17.08
N GLN A 31 2.15 -6.46 16.98
CA GLN A 31 2.88 -6.56 15.71
C GLN A 31 3.24 -8.01 15.42
N ARG A 32 2.75 -8.55 14.29
CA ARG A 32 3.15 -9.88 13.80
C ARG A 32 4.66 -10.02 13.83
N LYS A 33 5.15 -11.03 14.57
CA LYS A 33 6.56 -11.41 14.58
C LYS A 33 6.87 -12.13 13.26
N LEU A 34 7.98 -11.74 12.64
CA LEU A 34 8.49 -12.46 11.48
C LEU A 34 9.13 -13.77 11.97
N PRO A 35 8.85 -14.90 11.30
CA PRO A 35 9.46 -16.18 11.65
C PRO A 35 10.97 -16.12 11.37
N LYS A 36 11.73 -17.03 11.99
CA LYS A 36 13.21 -16.99 11.98
C LYS A 36 13.88 -18.31 11.63
N GLY A 37 13.10 -19.37 11.44
CA GLY A 37 13.61 -20.66 10.99
C GLY A 37 14.12 -20.65 9.54
N ASP A 38 14.42 -21.83 9.04
CA ASP A 38 14.80 -22.01 7.65
C ASP A 38 13.58 -21.91 6.73
N SER A 39 13.80 -21.33 5.54
CA SER A 39 12.77 -21.20 4.51
C SER A 39 12.81 -22.40 3.57
N VAL A 40 11.65 -23.00 3.30
CA VAL A 40 11.48 -24.02 2.26
C VAL A 40 10.50 -23.55 1.20
N PRO A 41 10.66 -23.92 -0.09
CA PRO A 41 9.64 -23.65 -1.11
C PRO A 41 8.27 -24.22 -0.72
N LEU A 42 7.19 -23.51 -1.04
CA LEU A 42 5.82 -23.92 -0.71
C LEU A 42 5.47 -25.30 -1.29
N GLU A 43 5.92 -25.60 -2.51
CA GLU A 43 5.68 -26.89 -3.17
C GLU A 43 6.32 -28.03 -2.36
N GLU A 44 7.55 -27.84 -1.91
CA GLU A 44 8.27 -28.80 -1.08
C GLU A 44 7.57 -29.00 0.28
N PHE A 45 7.13 -27.91 0.92
CA PHE A 45 6.38 -27.97 2.18
C PHE A 45 5.08 -28.78 2.05
N ILE A 46 4.34 -28.59 0.96
CA ILE A 46 3.09 -29.34 0.69
C ILE A 46 3.39 -30.82 0.47
N GLU A 47 4.43 -31.15 -0.29
CA GLU A 47 4.83 -32.54 -0.53
C GLU A 47 5.22 -33.27 0.76
N GLN A 48 6.00 -32.62 1.63
CA GLN A 48 6.41 -33.18 2.92
C GLN A 48 5.19 -33.44 3.82
N ASN A 49 4.25 -32.50 3.92
CA ASN A 49 3.05 -32.66 4.73
C ASN A 49 2.10 -33.74 4.20
N ASN A 50 1.92 -33.84 2.87
CA ASN A 50 1.09 -34.88 2.27
C ASN A 50 1.66 -36.29 2.47
N LYS A 51 3.00 -36.45 2.47
CA LYS A 51 3.66 -37.72 2.81
C LYS A 51 3.43 -38.10 4.27
N ASN A 52 3.41 -37.13 5.18
CA ASN A 52 3.20 -37.35 6.62
C ASN A 52 1.72 -37.61 6.99
N ALA A 53 0.77 -37.09 6.21
CA ALA A 53 -0.67 -37.18 6.49
C ALA A 53 -1.35 -38.48 6.00
N GLY A 54 -0.62 -39.41 5.37
CA GLY A 54 -1.17 -40.69 4.93
C GLY A 54 -2.24 -40.55 3.83
N GLY A 55 -1.89 -39.97 2.68
CA GLY A 55 -2.58 -40.14 1.39
C GLY A 55 -4.09 -39.84 1.36
N GLY A 56 -4.46 -38.56 1.22
CA GLY A 56 -5.79 -38.12 0.80
C GLY A 56 -5.68 -36.95 -0.18
N SER A 57 -6.25 -37.10 -1.38
CA SER A 57 -5.95 -36.32 -2.59
C SER A 57 -6.67 -34.97 -2.76
N ASP A 58 -7.27 -34.39 -1.73
CA ASP A 58 -8.20 -33.26 -1.92
C ASP A 58 -7.61 -31.85 -1.68
N ALA A 59 -6.33 -31.74 -1.32
CA ALA A 59 -5.68 -30.43 -1.06
C ALA A 59 -5.13 -29.73 -2.32
N GLN A 60 -5.10 -30.39 -3.48
CA GLN A 60 -4.47 -29.85 -4.70
C GLN A 60 -5.37 -28.86 -5.49
N ASN A 61 -6.67 -28.81 -5.23
CA ASN A 61 -7.63 -28.18 -6.15
C ASN A 61 -8.14 -26.78 -5.75
N THR A 62 -7.67 -26.21 -4.63
CA THR A 62 -8.13 -24.88 -4.14
C THR A 62 -7.16 -23.73 -4.41
N LEU A 63 -6.01 -23.95 -5.05
CA LEU A 63 -5.01 -22.90 -5.31
C LEU A 63 -5.03 -22.34 -6.75
N ARG A 64 -5.92 -22.81 -7.64
CA ARG A 64 -5.85 -22.50 -9.09
C ARG A 64 -7.11 -21.91 -9.72
N ASN A 65 -8.14 -21.59 -8.95
CA ASN A 65 -9.36 -20.98 -9.49
C ASN A 65 -9.54 -19.55 -8.99
N GLY A 66 -9.19 -18.56 -9.83
CA GLY A 66 -9.76 -17.21 -9.76
C GLY A 66 -8.79 -16.06 -10.04
N SER A 67 -8.89 -15.51 -11.27
CA SER A 67 -8.49 -14.14 -11.69
C SER A 67 -7.01 -13.75 -11.68
N ASP A 68 -6.66 -12.83 -12.59
CA ASP A 68 -5.31 -12.33 -12.96
C ASP A 68 -4.49 -11.64 -11.84
N PHE A 69 -4.81 -11.86 -10.56
CA PHE A 69 -4.23 -11.15 -9.40
C PHE A 69 -3.46 -12.08 -8.45
N GLN A 70 -2.61 -12.94 -9.00
CA GLN A 70 -1.67 -13.77 -8.24
C GLN A 70 -0.23 -13.37 -8.55
N THR A 71 0.65 -13.56 -7.58
CA THR A 71 2.07 -13.27 -7.72
C THR A 71 2.74 -14.21 -8.72
N SER A 72 3.77 -13.69 -9.41
CA SER A 72 4.73 -14.48 -10.16
C SER A 72 5.96 -14.86 -9.31
N ARG A 73 6.05 -14.36 -8.08
CA ARG A 73 7.15 -14.66 -7.15
C ARG A 73 6.98 -16.06 -6.58
N GLN A 74 8.11 -16.70 -6.30
CA GLN A 74 8.12 -17.96 -5.55
C GLN A 74 7.67 -17.71 -4.11
N ILE A 75 6.82 -18.61 -3.60
CA ILE A 75 6.36 -18.57 -2.21
C ILE A 75 7.18 -19.57 -1.38
N PHE A 76 7.63 -19.11 -0.23
CA PHE A 76 8.36 -19.88 0.76
C PHE A 76 7.54 -20.04 2.03
N VAL A 77 7.92 -21.00 2.87
CA VAL A 77 7.34 -21.24 4.20
C VAL A 77 8.47 -21.29 5.22
N THR A 78 8.33 -20.51 6.29
CA THR A 78 9.20 -20.53 7.48
C THR A 78 8.33 -20.62 8.73
N ASP A 79 8.59 -21.60 9.59
CA ASP A 79 7.81 -21.84 10.82
C ASP A 79 6.28 -21.90 10.56
N GLY A 80 5.88 -22.46 9.41
CA GLY A 80 4.48 -22.58 8.98
C GLY A 80 3.86 -21.31 8.38
N VAL A 81 4.61 -20.21 8.28
CA VAL A 81 4.16 -18.93 7.72
C VAL A 81 4.64 -18.77 6.28
N LYS A 82 3.71 -18.50 5.37
CA LYS A 82 4.05 -18.20 3.97
C LYS A 82 4.66 -16.81 3.82
N HIS A 83 5.60 -16.65 2.89
CA HIS A 83 6.14 -15.36 2.48
C HIS A 83 6.67 -15.39 1.03
N SER A 84 6.65 -14.24 0.32
CA SER A 84 7.12 -14.10 -1.07
C SER A 84 8.35 -13.20 -1.23
N VAL A 85 8.86 -12.68 -0.11
CA VAL A 85 10.11 -11.90 -0.03
C VAL A 85 10.99 -12.42 1.11
N PRO A 86 12.31 -12.19 1.09
CA PRO A 86 13.18 -12.51 2.21
C PRO A 86 12.74 -11.77 3.48
N LEU A 87 12.59 -12.49 4.59
CA LEU A 87 12.03 -11.94 5.83
C LEU A 87 12.98 -10.94 6.52
N ASP A 88 14.29 -11.07 6.28
CA ASP A 88 15.34 -10.18 6.76
C ASP A 88 15.41 -8.86 5.98
N GLU A 89 14.81 -8.78 4.79
CA GLU A 89 14.60 -7.53 4.05
C GLU A 89 13.42 -6.70 4.59
N ILE A 90 12.58 -7.26 5.46
CA ILE A 90 11.45 -6.56 6.07
C ILE A 90 11.91 -5.87 7.36
N LEU A 91 12.21 -4.58 7.26
CA LEU A 91 12.82 -3.78 8.31
C LEU A 91 11.78 -3.02 9.15
N SER A 92 12.16 -2.61 10.36
CA SER A 92 11.38 -1.64 11.14
C SER A 92 11.59 -0.24 10.57
N GLY A 93 10.50 0.51 10.36
CA GLY A 93 10.54 1.92 10.00
C GLY A 93 10.74 2.84 11.21
N GLY A 94 10.71 2.30 12.44
CA GLY A 94 10.74 3.05 13.70
C GLY A 94 9.41 3.06 14.44
N PRO A 95 8.29 3.47 13.82
CA PRO A 95 6.96 3.35 14.42
C PRO A 95 6.57 1.91 14.72
N SER A 96 5.78 1.71 15.78
CA SER A 96 5.09 0.44 16.01
C SER A 96 3.97 0.22 14.99
N LYS A 97 3.35 -0.96 15.01
CA LYS A 97 2.05 -1.17 14.33
C LYS A 97 1.06 -0.08 14.76
N ASP A 98 0.37 0.50 13.78
CA ASP A 98 -0.53 1.66 13.91
C ASP A 98 0.12 2.91 14.58
N GLY A 99 1.45 2.96 14.69
CA GLY A 99 2.17 4.13 15.18
C GLY A 99 2.00 5.35 14.27
N ILE A 100 1.70 5.11 13.00
CA ILE A 100 1.17 6.08 12.04
C ILE A 100 -0.31 5.72 11.82
N PRO A 101 -1.26 6.42 12.45
CA PRO A 101 -2.66 6.00 12.44
C PRO A 101 -3.28 6.19 11.06
N SER A 102 -3.95 5.16 10.52
CA SER A 102 -4.78 5.31 9.32
C SER A 102 -5.99 6.20 9.59
N ILE A 103 -6.58 6.76 8.52
CA ILE A 103 -7.86 7.45 8.58
C ILE A 103 -8.96 6.47 8.16
N ASP A 104 -9.83 6.10 9.11
CA ASP A 104 -10.87 5.09 8.89
C ASP A 104 -12.29 5.67 8.77
N ASN A 105 -12.44 6.97 9.03
CA ASN A 105 -13.69 7.70 8.87
C ASN A 105 -13.42 9.07 8.25
N PRO A 106 -12.91 9.10 7.00
CA PRO A 106 -12.47 10.33 6.37
C PRO A 106 -13.60 11.35 6.25
N LYS A 107 -13.30 12.60 6.61
CA LYS A 107 -14.21 13.74 6.47
C LYS A 107 -13.75 14.59 5.29
N PHE A 108 -14.71 15.03 4.49
CA PHE A 108 -14.43 15.78 3.28
C PHE A 108 -15.19 17.09 3.27
N ILE A 109 -14.58 18.07 2.63
CA ILE A 109 -15.12 19.42 2.41
C ILE A 109 -15.11 19.76 0.92
N SER A 110 -15.88 20.77 0.53
CA SER A 110 -15.87 21.27 -0.86
C SER A 110 -14.59 22.08 -1.15
N PRO A 111 -14.21 22.27 -2.43
CA PRO A 111 -13.00 23.00 -2.77
C PRO A 111 -13.02 24.46 -2.28
N ASN A 112 -14.20 25.05 -2.13
CA ASN A 112 -14.40 26.43 -1.66
C ASN A 112 -14.21 26.59 -0.15
N GLU A 113 -14.26 25.50 0.62
CA GLU A 113 -14.04 25.50 2.07
C GLU A 113 -12.59 25.20 2.44
N VAL A 114 -11.76 24.82 1.46
CA VAL A 114 -10.34 24.52 1.67
C VAL A 114 -9.55 25.82 1.85
N ASP A 115 -9.07 26.07 3.05
CA ASP A 115 -8.23 27.22 3.40
C ASP A 115 -6.75 26.87 3.63
N TYR A 116 -6.38 25.59 3.49
CA TYR A 116 -5.07 25.06 3.85
C TYR A 116 -4.25 24.47 2.69
N LEU A 117 -4.82 24.45 1.48
CA LEU A 117 -4.14 24.03 0.25
C LEU A 117 -3.96 25.23 -0.67
N THR A 118 -2.82 25.25 -1.35
CA THR A 118 -2.51 26.07 -2.50
C THR A 118 -2.70 25.25 -3.78
N ASP A 119 -2.69 25.92 -4.93
CA ASP A 119 -2.80 25.24 -6.23
C ASP A 119 -1.60 24.32 -6.52
N GLU A 120 -0.46 24.53 -5.86
CA GLU A 120 0.77 23.76 -6.02
C GLU A 120 0.84 22.52 -5.11
N ASP A 121 -0.06 22.40 -4.12
CA ASP A 121 -0.10 21.24 -3.24
C ASP A 121 -0.42 19.97 -4.04
N VAL A 122 0.37 18.92 -3.85
CA VAL A 122 0.20 17.63 -4.53
C VAL A 122 -0.63 16.68 -3.67
N GLY A 123 -1.42 15.84 -4.31
CA GLY A 123 -2.18 14.79 -3.65
C GLY A 123 -2.56 13.67 -4.60
N GLN A 124 -3.32 12.72 -4.07
CA GLN A 124 -3.94 11.66 -4.86
C GLN A 124 -5.35 12.09 -5.27
N GLY A 125 -5.62 12.17 -6.57
CA GLY A 125 -6.96 12.29 -7.15
C GLY A 125 -7.53 10.92 -7.52
N LEU A 126 -8.82 10.70 -7.24
CA LEU A 126 -9.54 9.47 -7.57
C LEU A 126 -10.99 9.82 -7.92
N CYS A 127 -11.54 9.23 -8.99
CA CYS A 127 -12.96 9.29 -9.30
C CYS A 127 -13.55 7.89 -9.46
N ASN A 128 -14.77 7.69 -8.98
CA ASN A 128 -15.60 6.53 -9.32
C ASN A 128 -16.99 7.03 -9.73
N GLY A 129 -17.22 7.13 -11.04
CA GLY A 129 -18.35 7.90 -11.60
C GLY A 129 -18.19 9.38 -11.28
N ASP A 130 -19.26 10.02 -10.84
CA ASP A 130 -19.27 11.46 -10.49
C ASP A 130 -18.68 11.74 -9.09
N ASP A 131 -18.36 10.71 -8.31
CA ASP A 131 -17.74 10.88 -6.99
C ASP A 131 -16.22 10.98 -7.10
N CYS A 132 -15.73 12.21 -7.20
CA CYS A 132 -14.31 12.54 -7.25
C CYS A 132 -13.79 13.01 -5.88
N ARG A 133 -12.63 12.48 -5.47
CA ARG A 133 -11.95 12.76 -4.21
C ARG A 133 -10.54 13.26 -4.44
N PHE A 134 -10.08 14.16 -3.57
CA PHE A 134 -8.69 14.58 -3.50
C PHE A 134 -8.13 14.33 -2.10
N TYR A 135 -7.01 13.63 -2.02
CA TYR A 135 -6.31 13.29 -0.77
C TYR A 135 -4.94 14.00 -0.73
N PRO A 136 -4.82 15.13 -0.02
CA PRO A 136 -3.59 15.92 -0.02
C PRO A 136 -2.42 15.17 0.63
N TYR A 137 -1.24 15.18 0.00
CA TYR A 137 -0.06 14.52 0.57
C TYR A 137 0.40 15.17 1.88
N GLN A 138 0.16 16.46 2.07
CA GLN A 138 0.42 17.12 3.36
C GLN A 138 -0.43 16.57 4.54
N ILE A 139 -1.49 15.80 4.24
CA ILE A 139 -2.24 15.01 5.22
C ILE A 139 -1.73 13.56 5.19
N LEU A 140 -1.65 12.94 3.99
CA LEU A 140 -1.28 11.53 3.87
C LEU A 140 0.13 11.22 4.40
N VAL A 141 1.07 12.15 4.37
CA VAL A 141 2.42 11.97 4.97
C VAL A 141 2.36 11.66 6.48
N TRP A 142 1.26 11.99 7.15
CA TRP A 142 1.06 11.75 8.59
C TRP A 142 0.18 10.53 8.91
N HIS A 143 -0.40 9.89 7.89
CA HIS A 143 -1.40 8.83 8.03
C HIS A 143 -1.12 7.60 7.18
N GLU A 144 -0.46 7.77 6.03
CA GLU A 144 -0.09 6.78 5.01
C GLU A 144 -1.25 6.00 4.39
N ILE A 145 -2.37 5.82 5.09
CA ILE A 145 -3.51 5.01 4.69
C ILE A 145 -4.82 5.73 5.01
N VAL A 146 -5.75 5.72 4.05
CA VAL A 146 -7.16 6.06 4.25
C VAL A 146 -8.02 4.89 3.78
N ASN A 147 -8.85 4.36 4.67
CA ASN A 147 -9.90 3.41 4.32
C ASN A 147 -11.17 4.22 3.99
N ASP A 148 -11.49 4.37 2.69
CA ASP A 148 -12.64 5.17 2.22
C ASP A 148 -13.66 4.34 1.43
N THR A 149 -14.80 4.95 1.13
CA THR A 149 -15.80 4.49 0.17
C THR A 149 -16.08 5.60 -0.84
N VAL A 150 -15.77 5.35 -2.11
CA VAL A 150 -15.92 6.31 -3.22
C VAL A 150 -16.88 5.74 -4.25
N GLY A 151 -17.94 6.48 -4.58
CA GLY A 151 -19.00 6.03 -5.48
C GLY A 151 -19.63 4.70 -5.05
N GLY A 152 -19.76 4.49 -3.73
CA GLY A 152 -20.32 3.27 -3.14
C GLY A 152 -19.42 2.04 -3.16
N LYS A 153 -18.15 2.16 -3.57
CA LYS A 153 -17.17 1.07 -3.58
C LYS A 153 -16.04 1.32 -2.57
N PRO A 154 -15.54 0.29 -1.87
CA PRO A 154 -14.36 0.42 -1.03
C PRO A 154 -13.14 0.92 -1.82
N ALA A 155 -12.37 1.81 -1.22
CA ALA A 155 -11.13 2.34 -1.78
C ALA A 155 -10.08 2.45 -0.67
N LEU A 156 -8.97 1.74 -0.82
CA LEU A 156 -7.81 1.82 0.05
C LEU A 156 -6.80 2.80 -0.55
N VAL A 157 -6.75 4.03 -0.04
CA VAL A 157 -5.80 5.05 -0.50
C VAL A 157 -4.54 4.93 0.33
N THR A 158 -3.39 4.80 -0.34
CA THR A 158 -2.10 4.59 0.31
C THR A 158 -1.08 5.60 -0.18
N TYR A 159 -0.19 6.04 0.69
CA TYR A 159 0.91 6.93 0.36
C TYR A 159 2.16 6.54 1.13
N CYS A 160 3.25 6.29 0.40
CA CYS A 160 4.58 6.09 0.97
C CYS A 160 5.43 7.33 0.69
N PRO A 161 5.73 8.17 1.70
CA PRO A 161 6.47 9.41 1.50
C PRO A 161 7.92 9.15 1.06
N LEU A 162 8.59 8.12 1.60
CA LEU A 162 9.95 7.76 1.21
C LEU A 162 10.10 7.44 -0.30
N CYS A 163 9.02 6.96 -0.91
CA CYS A 163 8.97 6.55 -2.30
C CYS A 163 8.23 7.55 -3.20
N PHE A 164 7.59 8.56 -2.60
CA PHE A 164 6.63 9.44 -3.26
C PHE A 164 5.58 8.67 -4.08
N THR A 165 5.13 7.54 -3.51
CA THR A 165 4.27 6.57 -4.19
C THR A 165 2.87 6.61 -3.58
N GLY A 166 1.91 7.10 -4.37
CA GLY A 166 0.49 7.04 -4.08
C GLY A 166 -0.19 5.94 -4.90
N ILE A 167 -0.95 5.06 -4.24
CA ILE A 167 -1.69 3.98 -4.91
C ILE A 167 -3.05 3.81 -4.24
N VAL A 168 -4.09 3.67 -5.05
CA VAL A 168 -5.42 3.29 -4.59
C VAL A 168 -5.68 1.83 -4.96
N PHE A 169 -6.13 1.04 -4.00
CA PHE A 169 -6.49 -0.37 -4.20
C PHE A 169 -7.98 -0.62 -3.96
N ASP A 170 -8.50 -1.67 -4.57
CA ASP A 170 -9.71 -2.36 -4.15
C ASP A 170 -9.33 -3.32 -3.01
N PRO A 171 -9.76 -3.05 -1.76
CA PRO A 171 -9.41 -3.86 -0.60
C PRO A 171 -10.27 -5.14 -0.44
N VAL A 172 -11.02 -5.54 -1.47
CA VAL A 172 -11.81 -6.78 -1.45
C VAL A 172 -10.96 -7.97 -1.90
N VAL A 173 -10.74 -8.92 -0.98
CA VAL A 173 -10.00 -10.16 -1.24
C VAL A 173 -10.91 -11.35 -1.00
N GLY A 174 -11.08 -12.21 -2.01
CA GLY A 174 -11.96 -13.38 -1.91
C GLY A 174 -13.42 -13.02 -1.60
N GLY A 175 -13.89 -11.85 -2.06
CA GLY A 175 -15.23 -11.33 -1.78
C GLY A 175 -15.41 -10.70 -0.39
N LYS A 176 -14.35 -10.61 0.41
CA LYS A 176 -14.36 -9.95 1.73
C LYS A 176 -13.61 -8.62 1.69
N HIS A 177 -14.27 -7.57 2.15
CA HIS A 177 -13.62 -6.27 2.40
C HIS A 177 -12.70 -6.36 3.63
N PHE A 178 -11.48 -5.86 3.50
CA PHE A 178 -10.55 -5.65 4.62
C PHE A 178 -10.24 -4.17 4.81
N ASP A 179 -10.29 -3.71 6.06
CA ASP A 179 -9.62 -2.45 6.43
C ASP A 179 -8.13 -2.70 6.63
N PHE A 180 -7.31 -1.72 6.30
CA PHE A 180 -5.86 -1.79 6.42
C PHE A 180 -5.33 -0.79 7.44
N GLY A 181 -4.20 -1.14 8.06
CA GLY A 181 -3.42 -0.25 8.93
C GLY A 181 -1.93 -0.27 8.56
N THR A 182 -1.18 0.62 9.20
CA THR A 182 0.27 0.71 9.00
C THR A 182 0.97 -0.33 9.88
N SER A 183 1.88 -1.14 9.31
CA SER A 183 2.55 -2.17 10.12
C SER A 183 3.77 -1.65 10.88
N GLY A 184 4.19 -0.40 10.62
CA GLY A 184 5.48 0.15 11.08
C GLY A 184 6.70 -0.51 10.43
N ARG A 185 6.51 -1.26 9.34
CA ARG A 185 7.58 -1.96 8.63
C ARG A 185 7.77 -1.39 7.23
N LEU A 186 8.96 -1.62 6.70
CA LEU A 186 9.34 -1.27 5.34
C LEU A 186 9.90 -2.51 4.65
N TRP A 187 9.64 -2.63 3.35
CA TRP A 187 10.36 -3.54 2.47
C TRP A 187 10.90 -2.72 1.30
N LYS A 188 12.23 -2.70 1.14
CA LYS A 188 12.92 -1.86 0.15
C LYS A 188 12.48 -0.39 0.21
N SER A 189 12.55 0.18 1.41
CA SER A 189 12.12 1.56 1.74
C SER A 189 10.63 1.86 1.58
N ASN A 190 9.84 0.94 1.03
CA ASN A 190 8.44 1.15 0.72
C ASN A 190 7.53 0.62 1.86
N LEU A 191 6.37 1.27 2.00
CA LEU A 191 5.37 0.98 3.02
C LEU A 191 4.96 -0.50 3.01
N VAL A 192 5.01 -1.12 4.19
CA VAL A 192 4.34 -2.39 4.46
C VAL A 192 3.07 -2.13 5.28
N MET A 193 1.95 -2.54 4.73
CA MET A 193 0.62 -2.44 5.32
C MET A 193 0.27 -3.77 5.98
N TYR A 194 -0.82 -3.80 6.76
CA TYR A 194 -1.43 -5.05 7.20
C TYR A 194 -2.94 -4.98 7.05
N ASN A 195 -3.58 -6.12 6.75
CA ASN A 195 -5.05 -6.21 6.79
C ASN A 195 -5.51 -6.50 8.23
N ARG A 196 -6.49 -5.74 8.71
CA ARG A 196 -7.08 -5.98 10.04
C ARG A 196 -7.91 -7.26 10.00
N SER A 197 -7.74 -8.09 11.03
CA SER A 197 -8.50 -9.33 11.16
C SER A 197 -8.61 -9.75 12.63
N GLU A 198 -9.49 -10.72 12.90
CA GLU A 198 -9.60 -11.35 14.20
C GLU A 198 -8.44 -12.34 14.40
N GLY A 199 -7.33 -11.84 14.97
CA GLY A 199 -6.13 -12.62 15.29
C GLY A 199 -5.07 -12.62 14.20
N GLU A 200 -3.83 -12.95 14.58
CA GLU A 200 -2.66 -12.93 13.67
C GLU A 200 -2.73 -13.99 12.56
N ASP A 201 -3.50 -15.06 12.77
CA ASP A 201 -3.65 -16.17 11.83
C ASP A 201 -4.35 -15.76 10.51
N ASN A 202 -5.11 -14.67 10.53
CA ASN A 202 -5.83 -14.11 9.37
C ASN A 202 -5.24 -12.77 8.88
N GLU A 203 -4.21 -12.27 9.54
CA GLU A 203 -3.52 -11.03 9.20
C GLU A 203 -2.35 -11.32 8.28
N SER A 204 -2.24 -10.61 7.16
CA SER A 204 -1.08 -10.62 6.29
C SER A 204 -0.39 -9.26 6.30
N LEU A 205 0.91 -9.26 6.03
CA LEU A 205 1.65 -8.06 5.65
C LEU A 205 1.59 -7.89 4.14
N TRP A 206 1.35 -6.66 3.69
CA TRP A 206 1.17 -6.32 2.28
C TRP A 206 2.19 -5.27 1.86
N SER A 207 2.95 -5.53 0.79
CA SER A 207 3.80 -4.52 0.17
C SER A 207 2.94 -3.55 -0.62
N GLN A 208 3.04 -2.26 -0.33
CA GLN A 208 2.31 -1.22 -1.06
C GLN A 208 2.74 -1.18 -2.54
N VAL A 209 4.05 -1.11 -2.83
CA VAL A 209 4.55 -1.04 -4.22
C VAL A 209 4.22 -2.28 -5.07
N LEU A 210 4.16 -3.47 -4.47
CA LEU A 210 3.74 -4.67 -5.21
C LEU A 210 2.22 -4.83 -5.30
N GLY A 211 1.47 -4.13 -4.44
CA GLY A 211 0.06 -4.41 -4.19
C GLY A 211 -0.19 -5.84 -3.73
N GLU A 212 0.78 -6.49 -3.06
CA GLU A 212 0.77 -7.94 -2.82
C GLU A 212 0.93 -8.27 -1.33
N ALA A 213 0.22 -9.29 -0.84
CA ALA A 213 0.52 -9.90 0.44
C ALA A 213 1.87 -10.61 0.38
N ILE A 214 2.84 -10.14 1.17
CA ILE A 214 4.21 -10.65 1.17
C ILE A 214 4.50 -11.60 2.34
N VAL A 215 3.69 -11.59 3.40
CA VAL A 215 3.80 -12.51 4.55
C VAL A 215 2.40 -12.83 5.09
N GLY A 216 2.14 -14.09 5.42
CA GLY A 216 0.91 -14.52 6.09
C GLY A 216 -0.05 -15.36 5.22
N PRO A 217 -1.31 -15.55 5.66
CA PRO A 217 -2.26 -16.46 5.01
C PRO A 217 -2.59 -16.07 3.57
N HIS A 218 -2.61 -14.76 3.28
CA HIS A 218 -2.91 -14.23 1.95
C HIS A 218 -1.69 -14.14 1.02
N THR A 219 -0.49 -14.59 1.43
CA THR A 219 0.74 -14.43 0.63
C THR A 219 0.55 -14.84 -0.82
N GLY A 220 0.97 -13.96 -1.73
CA GLY A 220 0.87 -14.13 -3.18
C GLY A 220 -0.40 -13.57 -3.80
N ILE A 221 -1.41 -13.18 -3.01
CA ILE A 221 -2.58 -12.46 -3.51
C ILE A 221 -2.21 -11.00 -3.77
N LYS A 222 -2.62 -10.48 -4.94
CA LYS A 222 -2.54 -9.06 -5.27
C LYS A 222 -3.88 -8.35 -5.06
N LEU A 223 -3.82 -7.11 -4.59
CA LEU A 223 -4.92 -6.16 -4.60
C LEU A 223 -5.07 -5.57 -6.00
N LYS A 224 -6.31 -5.38 -6.45
CA LYS A 224 -6.57 -4.70 -7.72
C LYS A 224 -6.29 -3.21 -7.55
N ILE A 225 -5.48 -2.64 -8.42
CA ILE A 225 -5.26 -1.19 -8.45
C ILE A 225 -6.49 -0.50 -9.02
N ILE A 226 -6.96 0.54 -8.33
CA ILE A 226 -7.98 1.47 -8.81
C ILE A 226 -7.23 2.66 -9.41
N ARG A 227 -7.64 3.08 -10.61
CA ARG A 227 -7.04 4.21 -11.31
C ARG A 227 -7.12 5.47 -10.45
N SER A 228 -5.98 6.11 -10.23
CA SER A 228 -5.85 7.36 -9.48
C SER A 228 -4.63 8.16 -9.95
N ASP A 229 -4.65 9.49 -9.78
CA ASP A 229 -3.61 10.41 -10.26
C ASP A 229 -2.85 11.06 -9.11
N THR A 230 -1.51 11.07 -9.20
CA THR A 230 -0.71 12.00 -8.39
C THR A 230 -0.71 13.34 -9.12
N VAL A 231 -1.37 14.34 -8.56
CA VAL A 231 -1.69 15.57 -9.28
C VAL A 231 -1.70 16.77 -8.34
N LYS A 232 -1.41 17.95 -8.89
CA LYS A 232 -1.57 19.21 -8.19
C LYS A 232 -3.04 19.53 -7.93
N TYR A 233 -3.35 20.02 -6.75
CA TYR A 233 -4.70 20.39 -6.33
C TYR A 233 -5.32 21.42 -7.28
N GLY A 234 -4.52 22.39 -7.73
CA GLY A 234 -4.96 23.43 -8.66
C GLY A 234 -5.45 22.88 -10.00
N ASP A 235 -4.77 21.86 -10.52
CA ASP A 235 -5.14 21.24 -11.80
C ASP A 235 -6.29 20.24 -11.61
N TRP A 236 -6.28 19.47 -10.52
CA TRP A 236 -7.36 18.56 -10.16
C TRP A 236 -8.71 19.28 -10.03
N LYS A 237 -8.78 20.38 -9.28
CA LYS A 237 -10.06 21.10 -9.07
C LYS A 237 -10.57 21.83 -10.33
N LYS A 238 -9.71 22.11 -11.31
CA LYS A 238 -10.16 22.65 -12.62
C LYS A 238 -10.89 21.57 -13.43
N LEU A 239 -10.38 20.34 -13.38
CA LEU A 239 -10.96 19.19 -14.08
C LEU A 239 -12.17 18.61 -13.33
N HIS A 240 -12.14 18.66 -12.00
CA HIS A 240 -13.16 18.12 -11.11
C HIS A 240 -13.66 19.20 -10.13
N PRO A 241 -14.46 20.18 -10.57
CA PRO A 241 -14.89 21.31 -9.74
C PRO A 241 -15.76 20.89 -8.55
N ASP A 242 -16.45 19.75 -8.65
CA ASP A 242 -17.28 19.19 -7.57
C ASP A 242 -16.51 18.19 -6.68
N THR A 243 -15.18 18.09 -6.85
CA THR A 243 -14.35 17.17 -6.05
C THR A 243 -14.50 17.42 -4.56
N ARG A 244 -14.48 16.34 -3.78
CA ARG A 244 -14.46 16.41 -2.32
C ARG A 244 -13.03 16.27 -1.81
N VAL A 245 -12.57 17.20 -0.98
CA VAL A 245 -11.19 17.25 -0.50
C VAL A 245 -11.11 16.70 0.91
N LEU A 246 -10.19 15.76 1.17
CA LEU A 246 -9.96 15.23 2.51
C LEU A 246 -9.58 16.37 3.46
N SER A 247 -10.40 16.55 4.50
CA SER A 247 -10.24 17.60 5.50
C SER A 247 -9.17 17.26 6.53
N ARG A 248 -8.71 18.27 7.28
CA ARG A 248 -7.82 18.09 8.44
C ARG A 248 -8.55 17.55 9.68
N ASP A 249 -9.88 17.40 9.65
CA ASP A 249 -10.65 16.74 10.71
C ASP A 249 -10.54 15.22 10.57
N THR A 250 -9.37 14.70 10.93
CA THR A 250 -9.02 13.28 10.83
C THR A 250 -9.27 12.52 12.14
N GLY A 251 -9.64 13.22 13.22
CA GLY A 251 -9.63 12.69 14.59
C GLY A 251 -8.24 12.65 15.25
N HIS A 252 -7.19 13.15 14.59
CA HIS A 252 -5.83 13.18 15.13
C HIS A 252 -5.22 14.58 15.16
N PHE A 253 -4.42 14.86 16.19
CA PHE A 253 -3.61 16.07 16.25
C PHE A 253 -2.25 15.83 15.57
N ARG A 254 -2.02 16.53 14.46
CA ARG A 254 -0.80 16.48 13.64
C ARG A 254 -0.47 17.88 13.11
N THR A 255 0.79 18.10 12.79
CA THR A 255 1.25 19.34 12.15
C THR A 255 1.08 19.26 10.63
N TYR A 256 -0.16 19.14 10.15
CA TYR A 256 -0.46 19.13 8.73
C TYR A 256 0.09 20.37 8.01
N GLY A 257 0.57 20.19 6.79
CA GLY A 257 1.26 21.24 6.02
C GLY A 257 2.76 21.37 6.32
N ARG A 258 3.26 20.73 7.38
CA ARG A 258 4.71 20.57 7.62
C ARG A 258 5.14 19.17 7.21
N ASP A 259 5.94 19.08 6.16
CA ASP A 259 6.49 17.81 5.69
C ASP A 259 7.69 17.39 6.57
N PRO A 260 7.69 16.19 7.18
CA PRO A 260 8.80 15.70 8.00
C PRO A 260 10.04 15.26 7.21
N TYR A 261 9.95 15.07 5.88
CA TYR A 261 11.02 14.56 5.03
C TYR A 261 11.80 15.66 4.29
N GLY A 262 11.24 16.87 4.14
CA GLY A 262 11.99 18.06 3.71
C GLY A 262 12.82 17.89 2.43
N ASP A 263 14.14 18.04 2.55
CA ASP A 263 15.10 17.99 1.43
C ASP A 263 15.36 16.57 0.89
N TYR A 264 14.88 15.54 1.59
CA TYR A 264 15.01 14.13 1.19
C TYR A 264 14.55 13.89 -0.25
N TYR A 265 13.41 14.48 -0.66
CA TYR A 265 12.84 14.30 -2.00
C TYR A 265 13.73 14.81 -3.13
N THR A 266 14.62 15.76 -2.82
CA THR A 266 15.54 16.37 -3.79
C THR A 266 16.97 15.83 -3.70
N SER A 267 17.26 15.06 -2.65
CA SER A 267 18.56 14.42 -2.48
C SER A 267 18.68 13.14 -3.30
N SER A 268 19.91 12.69 -3.57
CA SER A 268 20.17 11.37 -4.14
C SER A 268 20.14 10.25 -3.08
N GLN A 269 19.87 10.57 -1.81
CA GLN A 269 19.88 9.59 -0.73
C GLN A 269 18.70 8.60 -0.88
N VAL A 270 19.05 7.33 -0.97
CA VAL A 270 18.12 6.21 -0.84
C VAL A 270 18.26 5.66 0.59
N GLY A 271 17.22 5.83 1.40
CA GLY A 271 17.21 5.43 2.81
C GLY A 271 16.59 4.05 3.03
N PHE A 272 16.72 3.48 4.23
CA PHE A 272 15.93 2.32 4.73
C PHE A 272 15.92 1.03 3.87
N GLY A 273 17.09 0.43 3.67
CA GLY A 273 17.20 -0.97 3.22
C GLY A 273 16.96 -1.24 1.74
N ALA A 274 16.76 -0.21 0.91
CA ALA A 274 16.88 -0.34 -0.54
C ALA A 274 18.35 -0.24 -0.95
N ASP A 275 18.83 -1.25 -1.68
CA ASP A 275 20.10 -1.19 -2.42
C ASP A 275 19.79 -0.73 -3.84
N PHE A 276 20.30 0.44 -4.22
CA PHE A 276 20.04 1.07 -5.51
C PHE A 276 21.35 1.51 -6.15
N ASN A 277 21.66 0.87 -7.28
CA ASN A 277 22.87 1.11 -8.07
C ASN A 277 22.51 1.07 -9.56
N ASP A 278 21.64 1.99 -9.96
CA ASP A 278 21.24 2.20 -11.36
C ASP A 278 21.45 3.68 -11.72
N ASP A 279 22.02 3.93 -12.89
CA ASP A 279 22.41 5.26 -13.38
C ASP A 279 21.57 5.76 -14.56
N GLN A 280 20.52 5.02 -14.94
CA GLN A 280 19.67 5.39 -16.07
C GLN A 280 18.85 6.66 -15.78
N LEU A 281 18.47 6.87 -14.52
CA LEU A 281 17.76 8.05 -14.04
C LEU A 281 18.26 8.46 -12.64
N HIS A 282 18.00 9.72 -12.27
CA HIS A 282 18.15 10.14 -10.88
C HIS A 282 17.30 9.22 -9.97
N PRO A 283 17.77 8.79 -8.77
CA PRO A 283 17.01 7.90 -7.89
C PRO A 283 15.60 8.40 -7.58
N LYS A 284 15.44 9.72 -7.48
CA LYS A 284 14.17 10.43 -7.22
C LYS A 284 13.46 10.95 -8.48
N ALA A 285 13.88 10.52 -9.68
CA ALA A 285 13.12 10.82 -10.89
C ALA A 285 11.72 10.20 -10.75
N TYR A 286 10.68 10.96 -11.08
CA TYR A 286 9.31 10.49 -10.97
C TYR A 286 8.94 9.68 -12.23
N VAL A 287 8.62 8.41 -12.02
CA VAL A 287 8.25 7.48 -13.08
C VAL A 287 6.81 7.00 -12.88
N VAL A 288 6.18 6.59 -13.98
CA VAL A 288 4.99 5.74 -13.96
C VAL A 288 5.36 4.36 -14.45
N GLY A 289 5.14 3.35 -13.62
CA GLY A 289 5.43 1.95 -13.88
C GLY A 289 4.18 1.17 -14.23
N ILE A 290 4.27 0.27 -15.22
CA ILE A 290 3.21 -0.63 -15.64
C ILE A 290 3.66 -2.10 -15.53
N GLU A 291 2.69 -2.98 -15.30
CA GLU A 291 2.87 -4.43 -15.32
C GLU A 291 1.97 -5.05 -16.39
N ILE A 292 2.54 -5.87 -17.28
CA ILE A 292 1.79 -6.67 -18.26
C ILE A 292 2.36 -8.09 -18.26
N ASN A 293 1.55 -9.07 -17.88
CA ASN A 293 1.93 -10.49 -17.84
C ASN A 293 3.23 -10.75 -17.06
N GLY A 294 3.41 -10.07 -15.91
CA GLY A 294 4.60 -10.19 -15.06
C GLY A 294 5.88 -9.53 -15.62
N GLN A 295 5.77 -8.79 -16.73
CA GLN A 295 6.84 -7.95 -17.26
C GLN A 295 6.57 -6.49 -16.86
N PHE A 296 7.64 -5.75 -16.56
CA PHE A 296 7.56 -4.39 -16.04
C PHE A 296 8.19 -3.39 -17.01
N LYS A 297 7.53 -2.26 -17.21
CA LYS A 297 8.07 -1.12 -17.95
C LYS A 297 7.79 0.17 -17.19
N ALA A 298 8.70 1.13 -17.26
CA ALA A 298 8.54 2.43 -16.63
C ALA A 298 8.77 3.57 -17.63
N TYR A 299 8.07 4.67 -17.40
CA TYR A 299 8.16 5.88 -18.19
C TYR A 299 8.56 7.04 -17.27
N ASN A 300 9.68 7.71 -17.57
CA ASN A 300 10.02 8.96 -16.89
C ASN A 300 9.02 10.05 -17.30
N VAL A 301 8.27 10.56 -16.32
CA VAL A 301 7.19 11.54 -16.58
C VAL A 301 7.73 12.83 -17.18
N GLU A 302 8.95 13.23 -16.84
CA GLU A 302 9.59 14.42 -17.40
C GLU A 302 9.96 14.26 -18.88
N SER A 303 10.30 13.03 -19.30
CA SER A 303 10.62 12.72 -20.69
C SER A 303 9.37 12.64 -21.59
N LEU A 304 8.19 12.40 -21.00
CA LEU A 304 6.93 12.33 -21.74
C LEU A 304 6.45 13.73 -22.18
N LYS A 305 6.21 13.86 -23.50
CA LYS A 305 5.62 15.07 -24.10
C LYS A 305 4.14 15.16 -23.73
N VAL A 306 3.63 16.39 -23.58
CA VAL A 306 2.18 16.64 -23.50
C VAL A 306 1.52 16.14 -24.79
N GLY A 307 0.37 15.48 -24.65
CA GLY A 307 -0.31 14.79 -25.75
C GLY A 307 -0.06 13.29 -25.71
N THR A 308 0.01 12.66 -26.88
CA THR A 308 0.08 11.20 -27.00
C THR A 308 1.50 10.73 -27.32
N THR A 309 1.94 9.69 -26.62
CA THR A 309 3.16 8.91 -26.89
C THR A 309 2.76 7.47 -27.15
N ASN A 310 3.20 6.92 -28.28
CA ASN A 310 2.95 5.52 -28.64
C ASN A 310 4.20 4.69 -28.36
N ASP A 311 3.99 3.49 -27.83
CA ASP A 311 5.03 2.53 -27.48
C ASP A 311 4.49 1.10 -27.69
N SER A 312 5.37 0.11 -27.60
CA SER A 312 4.98 -1.30 -27.59
C SER A 312 5.65 -2.02 -26.43
N PHE A 313 4.90 -2.82 -25.69
CA PHE A 313 5.43 -3.58 -24.56
C PHE A 313 4.67 -4.89 -24.37
N ALA A 314 5.38 -5.98 -24.08
CA ALA A 314 4.80 -7.31 -23.84
C ALA A 314 3.77 -7.76 -24.92
N ASN A 315 4.07 -7.48 -26.20
CA ASN A 315 3.19 -7.74 -27.35
C ASN A 315 1.85 -6.97 -27.34
N LYS A 316 1.78 -5.85 -26.63
CA LYS A 316 0.65 -4.91 -26.65
C LYS A 316 1.10 -3.54 -27.17
N GLU A 317 0.22 -2.87 -27.88
CA GLU A 317 0.36 -1.45 -28.21
C GLU A 317 0.00 -0.65 -26.95
N ILE A 318 0.90 0.26 -26.58
CA ILE A 318 0.76 1.12 -25.41
C ILE A 318 0.59 2.56 -25.89
N ILE A 319 -0.49 3.20 -25.48
CA ILE A 319 -0.78 4.60 -25.75
C ILE A 319 -0.76 5.34 -24.42
N ILE A 320 0.23 6.20 -24.23
CA ILE A 320 0.34 7.09 -23.08
C ILE A 320 -0.18 8.46 -23.47
N THR A 321 -1.18 8.97 -22.75
CA THR A 321 -1.66 10.34 -22.92
C THR A 321 -1.35 11.15 -21.68
N LYS A 322 -0.63 12.26 -21.87
CA LYS A 322 -0.31 13.21 -20.81
C LYS A 322 -1.14 14.48 -20.99
N SER A 323 -2.08 14.71 -20.08
CA SER A 323 -2.93 15.90 -20.02
C SER A 323 -2.30 16.95 -19.12
N GLY A 324 -1.75 18.02 -19.71
CA GLY A 324 -1.05 19.03 -18.94
C GLY A 324 0.29 18.53 -18.37
N LYS A 325 0.61 18.92 -17.13
CA LYS A 325 1.89 18.53 -16.50
C LYS A 325 1.84 17.18 -15.80
N ASP A 326 0.70 16.81 -15.23
CA ASP A 326 0.67 15.80 -14.15
C ASP A 326 -0.31 14.63 -14.40
N GLU A 327 -1.41 14.80 -15.14
CA GLU A 327 -2.37 13.72 -15.40
C GLU A 327 -1.89 12.83 -16.56
N ILE A 328 -1.82 11.52 -16.31
CA ILE A 328 -1.35 10.52 -17.27
C ILE A 328 -2.38 9.41 -17.37
N SER A 329 -2.82 9.07 -18.57
CA SER A 329 -3.53 7.82 -18.84
C SER A 329 -2.67 6.89 -19.68
N ILE A 330 -2.77 5.59 -19.41
CA ILE A 330 -2.08 4.55 -20.18
C ILE A 330 -3.13 3.56 -20.66
N ILE A 331 -3.16 3.31 -21.96
CA ILE A 331 -4.06 2.35 -22.60
C ILE A 331 -3.23 1.25 -23.22
N ALA A 332 -3.63 0.00 -23.01
CA ALA A 332 -3.04 -1.18 -23.66
C ALA A 332 -4.10 -1.89 -24.50
N ASN A 333 -3.94 -1.93 -25.82
CA ASN A 333 -4.90 -2.53 -26.76
C ASN A 333 -6.38 -2.08 -26.57
N SER A 334 -6.61 -0.81 -26.20
CA SER A 334 -7.92 -0.19 -25.89
C SER A 334 -8.46 -0.35 -24.47
N ASP A 335 -7.80 -1.12 -23.61
CA ASP A 335 -8.14 -1.20 -22.19
C ASP A 335 -7.30 -0.22 -21.38
N GLU A 336 -7.92 0.47 -20.41
CA GLU A 336 -7.18 1.29 -19.45
C GLU A 336 -6.27 0.39 -18.60
N LEU A 337 -4.98 0.72 -18.57
CA LEU A 337 -3.97 -0.01 -17.83
C LEU A 337 -3.61 0.79 -16.56
N PRO A 338 -3.87 0.26 -15.35
CA PRO A 338 -3.41 0.91 -14.14
C PRO A 338 -1.88 0.97 -14.11
N PHE A 339 -1.37 2.04 -13.52
CA PHE A 339 0.06 2.27 -13.33
C PHE A 339 0.33 2.69 -11.89
N ILE A 340 1.58 2.58 -11.48
CA ILE A 340 2.06 3.03 -10.18
C ILE A 340 3.02 4.19 -10.41
N GLY A 341 2.71 5.34 -9.84
CA GLY A 341 3.58 6.52 -9.85
C GLY A 341 4.51 6.53 -8.63
N GLY A 342 5.77 6.92 -8.82
CA GLY A 342 6.71 7.05 -7.71
C GLY A 342 8.14 7.35 -8.13
N PHE A 343 9.03 7.41 -7.16
CA PHE A 343 10.46 7.57 -7.41
C PHE A 343 11.06 6.31 -8.07
N TRP A 344 11.94 6.55 -9.04
CA TRP A 344 12.61 5.51 -9.83
C TRP A 344 13.24 4.43 -8.96
N PHE A 345 13.97 4.82 -7.91
CA PHE A 345 14.63 3.85 -7.04
C PHE A 345 13.64 2.85 -6.44
N SER A 346 12.49 3.33 -5.95
CA SER A 346 11.49 2.49 -5.28
C SER A 346 10.83 1.53 -6.25
N TRP A 347 10.56 1.98 -7.47
CA TRP A 347 10.01 1.13 -8.51
C TRP A 347 11.01 0.05 -8.93
N LEU A 348 12.24 0.44 -9.26
CA LEU A 348 13.24 -0.48 -9.81
C LEU A 348 13.65 -1.54 -8.80
N VAL A 349 13.83 -1.20 -7.52
CA VAL A 349 14.21 -2.21 -6.50
C VAL A 349 13.11 -3.25 -6.30
N ALA A 350 11.83 -2.88 -6.46
CA ALA A 350 10.71 -3.82 -6.43
C ALA A 350 10.61 -4.64 -7.73
N HIS A 351 10.95 -4.02 -8.87
CA HIS A 351 10.82 -4.56 -10.23
C HIS A 351 12.16 -4.49 -10.99
N PRO A 352 13.19 -5.29 -10.61
CA PRO A 352 14.56 -5.12 -11.09
C PRO A 352 14.79 -5.43 -12.57
N LYS A 353 13.80 -6.04 -13.24
CA LYS A 353 13.82 -6.34 -14.69
C LYS A 353 13.00 -5.33 -15.49
N THR A 354 12.80 -4.13 -14.95
CA THR A 354 12.02 -3.09 -15.61
C THR A 354 12.72 -2.62 -16.87
N GLU A 355 11.99 -2.61 -17.98
CA GLU A 355 12.38 -1.87 -19.18
C GLU A 355 12.13 -0.37 -18.94
N LEU A 356 13.10 0.49 -19.20
CA LEU A 356 12.90 1.94 -19.15
C LEU A 356 12.62 2.46 -20.56
N PHE A 357 11.54 3.21 -20.72
CA PHE A 357 11.26 3.92 -21.98
C PHE A 357 12.35 4.96 -22.27
N GLN A 358 12.91 4.92 -23.48
CA GLN A 358 14.01 5.77 -23.93
C GLN A 358 13.54 6.99 -24.72
#